data_AF-A0A8C9ZCU5-F1
#
_entry.id   AF-A0A8C9ZCU5-F1
#
_cell.length_a   1.000
_cell.length_b   1.000
_cell.length_c   1.000
_cell.angle_alpha   90.00
_cell.angle_beta   90.00
_cell.angle_gamma   90.00
#
_symmetry.space_group_name_H-M   'P 1'
#
loop_
_entity.id
_entity.type
_entity.pdbx_description
1 polymer ?
#
loop_
_entity_poly.entity_id
_entity_poly.type
_entity_poly.pdbx_seq_one_letter_code
_entity_poly.pdbx_strand_id
1 'polypeptide(L)'
;MAANRNLTNLNNKLSLDNEKLRRDNNSLTVRLGNLTQNYTVLESKITNLTADVQNLTTQNLQLNSRNQELETQRKNLTERIQDMETTWNKLNVSRVQWSIDVYCPKTNNVRQCQACQNGWILSGSNCYVIHDANPPDQKTWEEAQQVCRGKSSDLVVVHSPEEKVMRKLWKVVNVTVGYWFGLRAEGGRWKWIDGSNLTESYWTPQPPPTATNGQCVMSVQNDKWRSVSCAQKQRWMCKMKALSV
;
A
#
# COMPACT_ATOMS: atom_id res chain seq x y z
N MET A 1 -82.74 88.47 20.17
CA MET A 1 -82.96 87.01 20.12
C MET A 1 -82.30 86.32 18.90
N ALA A 2 -82.35 86.87 17.68
CA ALA A 2 -81.77 86.26 16.48
C ALA A 2 -80.22 86.17 16.46
N ALA A 3 -79.51 87.22 16.90
CA ALA A 3 -78.05 87.23 16.99
C ALA A 3 -77.51 86.14 17.94
N ASN A 4 -78.22 85.88 19.04
CA ASN A 4 -77.84 84.85 20.01
C ASN A 4 -77.96 83.44 19.40
N ARG A 5 -79.03 83.17 18.62
CA ARG A 5 -79.20 81.89 17.90
C ARG A 5 -78.11 81.65 16.83
N ASN A 6 -77.68 82.70 16.12
CA ASN A 6 -76.60 82.59 15.13
C ASN A 6 -75.25 82.26 15.78
N LEU A 7 -74.94 82.89 16.93
CA LEU A 7 -73.76 82.54 17.71
C LEU A 7 -73.81 81.09 18.20
N THR A 8 -74.96 80.60 18.66
CA THR A 8 -75.12 79.21 19.12
C THR A 8 -74.86 78.21 17.99
N ASN A 9 -75.40 78.46 16.79
CA ASN A 9 -75.19 77.60 15.63
C ASN A 9 -73.72 77.55 15.18
N LEU A 10 -73.05 78.70 15.17
CA LEU A 10 -71.63 78.79 14.84
C LEU A 10 -70.77 78.02 15.86
N ASN A 11 -71.08 78.17 17.15
CA ASN A 11 -70.40 77.47 18.23
C ASN A 11 -70.57 75.95 18.14
N ASN A 12 -71.78 75.47 17.82
CA ASN A 12 -72.05 74.04 17.62
C ASN A 12 -71.28 73.47 16.43
N LYS A 13 -71.21 74.20 15.31
CA LYS A 13 -70.41 73.79 14.13
C LYS A 13 -68.92 73.75 14.44
N LEU A 14 -68.40 74.76 15.12
CA LEU A 14 -67.00 74.81 15.54
C LEU A 14 -66.65 73.63 16.48
N SER A 15 -67.57 73.27 17.37
CA SER A 15 -67.41 72.12 18.26
C SER A 15 -67.36 70.79 17.48
N LEU A 16 -68.24 70.61 16.48
CA LEU A 16 -68.25 69.43 15.62
C LEU A 16 -66.95 69.30 14.78
N ASP A 17 -66.48 70.40 14.21
CA ASP A 17 -65.24 70.43 13.42
C ASP A 17 -64.02 70.12 14.29
N ASN A 18 -63.96 70.67 15.52
CA ASN A 18 -62.92 70.33 16.49
C ASN A 18 -62.94 68.84 16.90
N GLU A 19 -64.12 68.25 17.10
CA GLU A 19 -64.21 66.82 17.38
C GLU A 19 -63.74 65.97 16.20
N LYS A 20 -64.06 66.36 14.96
CA LYS A 20 -63.59 65.67 13.75
C LYS A 20 -62.07 65.74 13.63
N LEU A 21 -61.48 66.93 13.77
CA LEU A 21 -60.03 67.11 13.77
C LEU A 21 -59.36 66.27 14.86
N ARG A 22 -59.97 66.18 16.05
CA ARG A 22 -59.47 65.32 17.13
C ARG A 22 -59.47 63.84 16.75
N ARG A 23 -60.53 63.34 16.10
CA ARG A 23 -60.61 61.95 15.61
C ARG A 23 -59.56 61.68 14.53
N ASP A 24 -59.44 62.56 13.55
CA ASP A 24 -58.48 62.42 12.45
C ASP A 24 -57.04 62.45 12.97
N ASN A 25 -56.74 63.36 13.91
CA ASN A 25 -55.44 63.42 14.57
C ASN A 25 -55.11 62.13 15.33
N ASN A 26 -56.05 61.61 16.13
CA ASN A 26 -55.86 60.33 16.83
C ASN A 26 -55.60 59.17 15.87
N SER A 27 -56.34 59.12 14.74
CA SER A 27 -56.14 58.10 13.69
C SER A 27 -54.75 58.21 13.05
N LEU A 28 -54.29 59.44 12.75
CA LEU A 28 -52.95 59.69 12.21
C LEU A 28 -51.86 59.27 13.21
N THR A 29 -52.02 59.55 14.51
CA THR A 29 -51.09 59.11 15.55
C THR A 29 -50.94 57.59 15.59
N VAL A 30 -52.05 56.85 15.50
CA VAL A 30 -52.01 55.36 15.47
C VAL A 30 -51.29 54.86 14.22
N ARG A 31 -51.58 55.42 13.04
CA ARG A 31 -50.90 55.03 11.79
C ARG A 31 -49.41 55.31 11.85
N LEU A 32 -49.01 56.45 12.41
CA LEU A 32 -47.61 56.79 12.60
C LEU A 32 -46.93 55.79 13.53
N GLY A 33 -47.57 55.41 14.64
CA GLY A 33 -47.07 54.37 15.55
C GLY A 33 -46.85 53.03 14.85
N ASN A 34 -47.82 52.58 14.05
CA ASN A 34 -47.68 51.34 13.26
C ASN A 34 -46.55 51.42 12.22
N LEU A 35 -46.39 52.57 11.57
CA LEU A 35 -45.32 52.78 10.59
C LEU A 35 -43.95 52.76 11.26
N THR A 36 -43.81 53.41 12.42
CA THR A 36 -42.58 53.38 13.23
C THR A 36 -42.25 51.95 13.65
N GLN A 37 -43.23 51.15 14.08
CA GLN A 37 -43.01 49.75 14.43
C GLN A 37 -42.58 48.90 13.23
N ASN A 38 -43.18 49.11 12.06
CA ASN A 38 -42.78 48.41 10.85
C ASN A 38 -41.35 48.79 10.41
N TYR A 39 -40.99 50.06 10.57
CA TYR A 39 -39.64 50.56 10.28
C TYR A 39 -38.59 49.88 11.17
N THR A 40 -38.81 49.82 12.49
CA THR A 40 -37.85 49.18 13.41
C THR A 40 -37.68 47.68 13.13
N VAL A 41 -38.77 46.99 12.78
CA VAL A 41 -38.70 45.58 12.35
C VAL A 41 -37.89 45.44 11.07
N LEU A 42 -38.11 46.30 10.08
CA LEU A 42 -37.37 46.26 8.82
C LEU A 42 -35.88 46.54 9.04
N GLU A 43 -35.56 47.52 9.87
CA GLU A 43 -34.19 47.87 10.26
C GLU A 43 -33.48 46.68 10.93
N SER A 44 -34.15 45.98 11.85
CA SER A 44 -33.60 44.76 12.46
C SER A 44 -33.36 43.61 11.47
N LYS A 45 -34.18 43.49 10.42
CA LYS A 45 -33.98 42.49 9.36
C LYS A 45 -32.77 42.85 8.50
N ILE A 46 -32.60 44.14 8.20
CA ILE A 46 -31.46 44.64 7.41
C ILE A 46 -30.15 44.40 8.16
N THR A 47 -30.09 44.67 9.47
CA THR A 47 -28.89 44.42 10.27
C THR A 47 -28.55 42.93 10.33
N ASN A 48 -29.53 42.05 10.52
CA ASN A 48 -29.34 40.60 10.49
C ASN A 48 -28.83 40.11 9.13
N LEU A 49 -29.45 40.55 8.02
CA LEU A 49 -29.01 40.19 6.67
C LEU A 49 -27.58 40.70 6.38
N THR A 50 -27.23 41.89 6.88
CA THR A 50 -25.88 42.43 6.72
C THR A 50 -24.85 41.57 7.45
N ALA A 51 -25.18 41.10 8.66
CA ALA A 51 -24.31 40.19 9.40
C ALA A 51 -24.14 38.85 8.68
N ASP A 52 -25.21 38.30 8.10
CA ASP A 52 -25.14 37.05 7.31
C ASP A 52 -24.25 37.20 6.08
N VAL A 53 -24.36 38.32 5.35
CA VAL A 53 -23.50 38.62 4.19
C VAL A 53 -22.03 38.73 4.59
N GLN A 54 -21.73 39.36 5.73
CA GLN A 54 -20.36 39.45 6.25
C GLN A 54 -19.81 38.06 6.63
N ASN A 55 -20.63 37.22 7.26
CA ASN A 55 -20.26 35.85 7.61
C ASN A 55 -19.97 35.02 6.34
N LEU A 56 -20.87 35.04 5.36
CA LEU A 56 -20.70 34.35 4.08
C LEU A 56 -19.46 34.84 3.31
N THR A 57 -19.17 36.14 3.37
CA THR A 57 -17.97 36.72 2.75
C THR A 57 -16.71 36.14 3.41
N THR A 58 -16.69 36.04 4.73
CA THR A 58 -15.57 35.47 5.48
C THR A 58 -15.36 34.00 5.15
N GLN A 59 -16.44 33.22 5.10
CA GLN A 59 -16.38 31.80 4.71
C GLN A 59 -15.85 31.60 3.29
N ASN A 60 -16.27 32.43 2.34
CA ASN A 60 -15.76 32.37 0.96
C ASN A 60 -14.26 32.67 0.88
N LEU A 61 -13.77 33.64 1.64
CA LEU A 61 -12.34 33.94 1.70
C LEU A 61 -11.54 32.76 2.27
N GLN A 62 -12.05 32.13 3.34
CA GLN A 62 -11.44 30.93 3.91
C GLN A 62 -11.42 29.76 2.93
N LEU A 63 -12.52 29.51 2.22
CA LEU A 63 -12.60 28.47 1.19
C LEU A 63 -11.59 28.71 0.06
N ASN A 64 -11.44 29.96 -0.37
CA ASN A 64 -10.47 30.30 -1.41
C ASN A 64 -9.03 30.01 -0.98
N SER A 65 -8.68 30.36 0.27
CA SER A 65 -7.36 30.03 0.83
C SER A 65 -7.13 28.51 0.91
N ARG A 66 -8.15 27.75 1.34
CA ARG A 66 -8.10 26.28 1.38
C ARG A 66 -7.90 25.67 0.00
N ASN A 67 -8.57 26.22 -1.02
CA ASN A 67 -8.44 25.76 -2.40
C ASN A 67 -7.02 25.99 -2.96
N GLN A 68 -6.42 27.14 -2.68
CA GLN A 68 -5.03 27.42 -3.07
C GLN A 68 -4.03 26.46 -2.40
N GLU A 69 -4.26 26.15 -1.12
CA GLU A 69 -3.44 25.18 -0.39
C GLU A 69 -3.57 23.77 -1.00
N LEU A 70 -4.80 23.33 -1.30
CA LEU A 70 -5.06 22.04 -1.95
C LEU A 70 -4.42 21.95 -3.34
N GLU A 71 -4.45 23.03 -4.13
CA GLU A 71 -3.78 23.08 -5.43
C GLU A 71 -2.25 22.94 -5.31
N THR A 72 -1.66 23.56 -4.29
CA THR A 72 -0.23 23.44 -4.00
C THR A 72 0.14 22.01 -3.60
N GLN A 73 -0.66 21.39 -2.74
CA GLN A 73 -0.49 20.00 -2.33
C GLN A 73 -0.62 19.05 -3.52
N ARG A 74 -1.62 19.27 -4.39
CA ARG A 74 -1.82 18.47 -5.61
C ARG A 74 -0.60 18.52 -6.52
N LYS A 75 -0.02 19.72 -6.72
CA LYS A 75 1.18 19.88 -7.54
C LYS A 75 2.38 19.13 -6.95
N ASN A 76 2.65 19.29 -5.66
CA ASN A 76 3.75 18.57 -4.97
C ASN A 76 3.57 17.04 -5.07
N LEU A 77 2.36 16.54 -4.85
CA LEU A 77 2.07 15.10 -5.00
C LEU A 77 2.31 14.61 -6.43
N THR A 78 1.93 15.39 -7.44
CA THR A 78 2.14 15.04 -8.86
C THR A 78 3.62 14.96 -9.18
N GLU A 79 4.43 15.92 -8.71
CA GLU A 79 5.89 15.92 -8.90
C GLU A 79 6.54 14.69 -8.24
N ARG A 80 6.11 14.31 -7.03
CA ARG A 80 6.60 13.10 -6.35
C ARG A 80 6.25 11.81 -7.11
N ILE A 81 5.04 11.72 -7.66
CA ILE A 81 4.62 10.57 -8.47
C ILE A 81 5.54 10.45 -9.70
N GLN A 82 5.76 11.55 -10.42
CA GLN A 82 6.60 11.56 -11.60
C GLN A 82 8.06 11.19 -11.28
N ASP A 83 8.61 11.69 -10.18
CA ASP A 83 9.95 11.32 -9.72
C ASP A 83 10.06 9.81 -9.42
N MET A 84 9.08 9.25 -8.73
CA MET A 84 9.03 7.80 -8.46
C MET A 84 8.93 6.98 -9.75
N GLU A 85 8.10 7.40 -10.71
CA GLU A 85 7.98 6.73 -12.01
C GLU A 85 9.30 6.73 -12.79
N THR A 86 9.99 7.87 -12.84
CA THR A 86 11.28 7.94 -13.55
C THR A 86 12.34 7.09 -12.87
N THR A 87 12.38 7.06 -11.54
CA THR A 87 13.29 6.22 -10.76
C THR A 87 13.01 4.73 -10.99
N TRP A 88 11.73 4.35 -10.98
CA TRP A 88 11.31 2.98 -11.26
C TRP A 88 11.70 2.54 -12.68
N ASN A 89 11.48 3.40 -13.68
CA ASN A 89 11.87 3.12 -15.06
C ASN A 89 13.39 2.94 -15.21
N LYS A 90 14.19 3.82 -14.61
CA LYS A 90 15.66 3.69 -14.61
C LYS A 90 16.11 2.39 -13.96
N LEU A 91 15.53 2.03 -12.81
CA LEU A 91 15.84 0.79 -12.11
C LEU A 91 15.49 -0.43 -12.95
N ASN A 92 14.33 -0.43 -13.61
CA ASN A 92 13.92 -1.53 -14.49
C ASN A 92 14.85 -1.71 -15.69
N VAL A 93 15.21 -0.62 -16.37
CA VAL A 93 16.18 -0.68 -17.49
C VAL A 93 17.51 -1.26 -17.00
N SER A 94 17.97 -0.84 -15.83
CA SER A 94 19.22 -1.33 -15.22
C SER A 94 19.15 -2.81 -14.86
N ARG A 95 18.01 -3.26 -14.31
CA ARG A 95 17.77 -4.68 -13.97
C ARG A 95 17.73 -5.57 -15.21
N VAL A 96 17.04 -5.12 -16.27
CA VAL A 96 16.99 -5.85 -17.55
C VAL A 96 18.39 -5.95 -18.16
N GLN A 97 19.13 -4.85 -18.19
CA GLN A 97 20.50 -4.84 -18.70
C GLN A 97 21.41 -5.80 -17.91
N TRP A 98 21.31 -5.80 -16.58
CA TRP A 98 22.04 -6.74 -15.73
C TRP A 98 21.68 -8.20 -16.03
N SER A 99 20.38 -8.52 -16.12
CA SER A 99 19.93 -9.87 -16.48
C SER A 99 20.49 -10.30 -17.84
N ILE A 100 20.42 -9.42 -18.84
CA ILE A 100 20.98 -9.68 -20.16
C ILE A 100 22.49 -9.95 -20.08
N ASP A 101 23.26 -9.15 -19.35
CA ASP A 101 24.72 -9.31 -19.29
C ASP A 101 25.15 -10.57 -18.52
N VAL A 102 24.34 -11.01 -17.55
CA VAL A 102 24.57 -12.25 -16.80
C VAL A 102 24.33 -13.50 -17.64
N TYR A 103 23.27 -13.53 -18.45
CA TYR A 103 22.91 -14.69 -19.26
C TYR A 103 23.50 -14.67 -20.67
N CYS A 104 23.76 -13.47 -21.20
CA CYS A 104 24.25 -13.20 -22.54
C CYS A 104 25.48 -12.27 -22.51
N PRO A 105 26.57 -12.67 -21.84
CA PRO A 105 27.78 -11.88 -21.79
C PRO A 105 28.32 -11.59 -23.20
N LYS A 106 28.91 -10.41 -23.37
CA LYS A 106 29.61 -10.02 -24.59
C LYS A 106 31.10 -10.28 -24.44
N THR A 107 31.65 -11.12 -25.30
CA THR A 107 33.10 -11.37 -25.42
C THR A 107 33.52 -11.08 -26.85
N ASN A 108 34.51 -10.19 -27.04
CA ASN A 108 34.98 -9.76 -28.38
C ASN A 108 33.84 -9.27 -29.30
N ASN A 109 32.90 -8.48 -28.76
CA ASN A 109 31.69 -7.99 -29.46
C ASN A 109 30.69 -9.05 -29.90
N VAL A 110 30.91 -10.33 -29.59
CA VAL A 110 29.94 -11.41 -29.82
C VAL A 110 29.16 -11.64 -28.53
N ARG A 111 27.83 -11.66 -28.64
CA ARG A 111 26.94 -12.01 -27.53
C ARG A 111 26.71 -13.51 -27.53
N GLN A 112 27.11 -14.18 -26.45
CA GLN A 112 26.90 -15.61 -26.27
C GLN A 112 25.93 -15.83 -25.13
N CYS A 113 24.74 -16.34 -25.45
CA CYS A 113 23.71 -16.60 -24.46
C CYS A 113 23.79 -18.04 -23.94
N GLN A 114 23.55 -18.22 -22.65
CA GLN A 114 23.47 -19.52 -21.99
C GLN A 114 22.16 -19.63 -21.21
N ALA A 115 21.60 -20.83 -21.18
CA ALA A 115 20.35 -21.09 -20.46
C ALA A 115 20.50 -20.89 -18.93
N CYS A 116 21.72 -21.03 -18.42
CA CYS A 116 22.07 -20.82 -17.02
C CYS A 116 23.15 -19.76 -16.87
N GLN A 117 23.16 -19.07 -15.72
CA GLN A 117 24.23 -18.14 -15.38
C GLN A 117 25.57 -18.88 -15.24
N ASN A 118 26.69 -18.18 -15.44
CA ASN A 118 28.02 -18.77 -15.22
C ASN A 118 28.14 -19.38 -13.81
N GLY A 119 28.67 -20.61 -13.75
CA GLY A 119 28.82 -21.38 -12.51
C GLY A 119 27.57 -22.16 -12.08
N TRP A 120 26.44 -22.02 -12.79
CA TRP A 120 25.26 -22.84 -12.59
C TRP A 120 25.26 -24.04 -13.54
N ILE A 121 24.79 -25.16 -13.03
CA ILE A 121 24.72 -26.44 -13.73
C ILE A 121 23.33 -26.56 -14.37
N LEU A 122 23.29 -26.62 -15.71
CA LEU A 122 22.06 -26.88 -16.45
C LEU A 122 21.66 -28.35 -16.33
N SER A 123 20.42 -28.60 -15.93
CA SER A 123 19.83 -29.94 -15.92
C SER A 123 18.33 -29.89 -16.22
N GLY A 124 17.93 -30.51 -17.32
CA GLY A 124 16.58 -30.39 -17.84
C GLY A 124 16.22 -28.93 -18.08
N SER A 125 15.11 -28.47 -17.51
CA SER A 125 14.62 -27.08 -17.64
C SER A 125 15.07 -26.15 -16.50
N ASN A 126 16.06 -26.55 -15.69
CA ASN A 126 16.44 -25.82 -14.48
C ASN A 126 17.96 -25.65 -14.38
N CYS A 127 18.37 -24.61 -13.68
CA CYS A 127 19.75 -24.33 -13.31
C CYS A 127 19.94 -24.58 -11.82
N TYR A 128 21.06 -25.19 -11.46
CA TYR A 128 21.40 -25.55 -10.08
C TYR A 128 22.75 -24.98 -9.68
N VAL A 129 22.92 -24.60 -8.42
CA VAL A 129 24.24 -24.24 -7.85
C VAL A 129 24.38 -24.86 -6.47
N ILE A 130 25.59 -25.34 -6.18
CA ILE A 130 25.96 -25.85 -4.87
C ILE A 130 26.83 -24.82 -4.19
N HIS A 131 26.49 -24.50 -2.94
CA HIS A 131 27.30 -23.65 -2.10
C HIS A 131 28.09 -24.50 -1.11
N ASP A 132 29.30 -24.89 -1.52
CA ASP A 132 30.27 -25.67 -0.73
C ASP A 132 30.95 -24.83 0.36
N ALA A 133 30.15 -24.22 1.23
CA ALA A 133 30.63 -23.35 2.29
C ALA A 133 31.50 -24.10 3.33
N ASN A 134 32.58 -23.44 3.74
CA ASN A 134 33.39 -23.82 4.90
C ASN A 134 32.58 -23.61 6.20
N PRO A 135 32.91 -24.31 7.31
CA PRO A 135 32.16 -24.22 8.56
C PRO A 135 31.74 -22.81 9.04
N PRO A 136 32.60 -21.76 9.00
CA PRO A 136 32.18 -20.42 9.43
C PRO A 136 31.14 -19.76 8.50
N ASP A 137 31.11 -20.14 7.22
CA ASP A 137 30.25 -19.56 6.18
C ASP A 137 28.97 -20.36 5.93
N GLN A 138 28.84 -21.53 6.57
CA GLN A 138 27.62 -22.33 6.52
C GLN A 138 26.43 -21.58 7.09
N LYS A 139 25.24 -21.93 6.61
CA LYS A 139 24.01 -21.18 6.86
C LYS A 139 22.94 -22.06 7.48
N THR A 140 22.08 -21.45 8.31
CA THR A 140 20.83 -22.10 8.71
C THR A 140 19.94 -22.32 7.50
N TRP A 141 18.89 -23.13 7.65
CA TRP A 141 17.99 -23.39 6.52
C TRP A 141 17.34 -22.09 6.01
N GLU A 142 16.91 -21.21 6.92
CA GLU A 142 16.31 -19.92 6.57
C GLU A 142 17.32 -18.97 5.92
N GLU A 143 18.54 -18.89 6.45
CA GLU A 143 19.61 -18.07 5.86
C GLU A 143 19.97 -18.56 4.45
N ALA A 144 20.08 -19.88 4.25
CA ALA A 144 20.36 -20.49 2.95
C ALA A 144 19.25 -20.17 1.93
N GLN A 145 17.99 -20.24 2.35
CA GLN A 145 16.85 -19.85 1.52
C GLN A 145 16.92 -18.37 1.12
N GLN A 146 17.25 -17.49 2.07
CA GLN A 146 17.42 -16.06 1.79
C GLN A 146 18.53 -15.81 0.77
N VAL A 147 19.66 -16.53 0.87
CA VAL A 147 20.75 -16.45 -0.10
C VAL A 147 20.28 -16.83 -1.50
N CYS A 148 19.54 -17.94 -1.64
CA CYS A 148 18.99 -18.35 -2.93
C CYS A 148 18.03 -17.29 -3.51
N ARG A 149 17.12 -16.78 -2.68
CA ARG A 149 16.14 -15.76 -3.09
C ARG A 149 16.78 -14.45 -3.50
N GLY A 150 17.89 -14.07 -2.85
CA GLY A 150 18.70 -12.92 -3.24
C GLY A 150 19.27 -13.02 -4.66
N LYS A 151 19.35 -14.22 -5.24
CA LYS A 151 19.80 -14.49 -6.61
C LYS A 151 18.67 -14.90 -7.57
N SER A 152 17.41 -14.54 -7.26
CA SER A 152 16.23 -14.93 -8.06
C SER A 152 16.10 -16.45 -8.25
N SER A 153 16.51 -17.21 -7.22
CA SER A 153 16.39 -18.67 -7.14
C SER A 153 15.74 -19.05 -5.80
N ASP A 154 15.53 -20.34 -5.54
CA ASP A 154 15.14 -20.81 -4.20
C ASP A 154 15.87 -22.12 -3.88
N LEU A 155 15.72 -22.66 -2.68
CA LEU A 155 16.28 -23.97 -2.35
C LEU A 155 15.74 -25.05 -3.29
N VAL A 156 16.52 -26.10 -3.53
CA VAL A 156 16.12 -27.17 -4.45
C VAL A 156 14.85 -27.89 -3.98
N VAL A 157 13.85 -27.99 -4.86
CA VAL A 157 12.68 -28.86 -4.69
C VAL A 157 12.80 -30.09 -5.59
N VAL A 158 12.58 -31.28 -5.02
CA VAL A 158 12.73 -32.57 -5.70
C VAL A 158 11.36 -33.22 -5.95
N HIS A 159 10.96 -33.26 -7.23
CA HIS A 159 9.65 -33.78 -7.67
C HIS A 159 9.70 -35.06 -8.49
N SER A 160 10.81 -35.33 -9.19
CA SER A 160 10.86 -36.45 -10.13
C SER A 160 12.16 -37.26 -10.04
N PRO A 161 12.13 -38.56 -10.39
CA PRO A 161 13.33 -39.39 -10.53
C PRO A 161 14.31 -38.88 -11.59
N GLU A 162 13.91 -37.96 -12.49
CA GLU A 162 14.80 -37.33 -13.47
C GLU A 162 15.75 -36.30 -12.86
N GLU A 163 15.55 -35.92 -11.60
CA GLU A 163 16.54 -35.18 -10.82
C GLU A 163 17.76 -36.07 -10.42
N LYS A 164 18.17 -36.98 -11.32
CA LYS A 164 19.42 -37.75 -11.28
C LYS A 164 20.66 -36.85 -11.20
N VAL A 165 20.53 -35.56 -11.51
CA VAL A 165 21.58 -34.57 -11.29
C VAL A 165 21.86 -34.34 -9.80
N MET A 166 20.89 -34.50 -8.91
CA MET A 166 21.14 -34.42 -7.46
C MET A 166 22.21 -35.43 -7.01
N ARG A 167 22.30 -36.60 -7.66
CA ARG A 167 23.39 -37.58 -7.42
C ARG A 167 24.78 -37.10 -7.85
N LYS A 168 24.85 -36.22 -8.86
CA LYS A 168 26.11 -35.56 -9.27
C LYS A 168 26.47 -34.40 -8.33
N LEU A 169 25.46 -33.78 -7.71
CA LEU A 169 25.60 -32.61 -6.84
C LEU A 169 25.90 -32.99 -5.37
N TRP A 170 25.47 -34.16 -4.91
CA TRP A 170 25.58 -34.62 -3.52
C TRP A 170 26.89 -35.34 -3.20
N LYS A 171 28.04 -34.76 -3.55
CA LYS A 171 29.35 -35.28 -3.11
C LYS A 171 29.60 -34.95 -1.63
N VAL A 172 28.76 -35.49 -0.75
CA VAL A 172 28.94 -35.38 0.69
C VAL A 172 30.03 -36.37 1.12
N VAL A 173 31.15 -35.87 1.66
CA VAL A 173 32.21 -36.71 2.22
C VAL A 173 32.02 -36.97 3.72
N ASN A 174 31.22 -36.14 4.42
CA ASN A 174 31.04 -36.21 5.87
C ASN A 174 29.56 -36.35 6.27
N VAL A 175 29.25 -37.28 7.17
CA VAL A 175 27.88 -37.59 7.62
C VAL A 175 27.28 -36.50 8.52
N THR A 176 28.08 -35.60 9.10
CA THR A 176 27.61 -34.51 9.97
C THR A 176 27.34 -33.20 9.23
N VAL A 177 27.86 -33.04 8.01
CA VAL A 177 27.71 -31.84 7.19
C VAL A 177 27.04 -32.21 5.87
N GLY A 178 25.82 -31.74 5.69
CA GLY A 178 25.00 -32.00 4.52
C GLY A 178 24.74 -30.74 3.68
N TYR A 179 23.82 -30.87 2.74
CA TYR A 179 23.28 -29.74 1.98
C TYR A 179 21.81 -29.53 2.30
N TRP A 180 21.46 -28.30 2.65
CA TRP A 180 20.08 -27.86 2.68
C TRP A 180 19.46 -27.87 1.30
N PHE A 181 18.23 -28.36 1.27
CA PHE A 181 17.31 -28.25 0.16
C PHE A 181 15.91 -27.90 0.68
N GLY A 182 14.98 -27.66 -0.21
CA GLY A 182 13.71 -27.00 0.06
C GLY A 182 12.67 -27.86 0.78
N LEU A 183 13.06 -28.76 1.67
CA LEU A 183 12.16 -29.63 2.44
C LEU A 183 12.27 -29.32 3.93
N ARG A 184 11.11 -29.04 4.57
CA ARG A 184 11.01 -28.78 6.01
C ARG A 184 9.76 -29.39 6.61
N ALA A 185 9.75 -29.55 7.93
CA ALA A 185 8.55 -29.90 8.66
C ALA A 185 7.67 -28.66 8.87
N GLU A 186 6.40 -28.76 8.49
CA GLU A 186 5.41 -27.70 8.67
C GLU A 186 4.03 -28.31 8.90
N GLY A 187 3.40 -27.98 10.04
CA GLY A 187 2.04 -28.44 10.35
C GLY A 187 1.93 -29.96 10.49
N GLY A 188 2.98 -30.60 11.04
CA GLY A 188 3.02 -32.05 11.24
C GLY A 188 3.31 -32.87 9.97
N ARG A 189 3.73 -32.23 8.87
CA ARG A 189 4.05 -32.90 7.59
C ARG A 189 5.37 -32.40 7.00
N TRP A 190 6.01 -33.26 6.20
CA TRP A 190 7.14 -32.87 5.38
C TRP A 190 6.64 -32.16 4.11
N LYS A 191 7.01 -30.89 3.96
CA LYS A 191 6.57 -30.03 2.87
C LYS A 191 7.72 -29.38 2.13
N TRP A 192 7.57 -29.33 0.82
CA TRP A 192 8.44 -28.57 -0.04
C TRP A 192 8.12 -27.07 0.04
N ILE A 193 9.12 -26.24 -0.23
CA ILE A 193 8.97 -24.77 -0.24
C ILE A 193 8.02 -24.25 -1.33
N ASP A 194 7.64 -25.08 -2.31
CA ASP A 194 6.62 -24.76 -3.30
C ASP A 194 5.19 -25.12 -2.85
N GLY A 195 5.05 -25.60 -1.62
CA GLY A 195 3.78 -25.94 -0.98
C GLY A 195 3.31 -27.38 -1.17
N SER A 196 3.99 -28.16 -2.01
CA SER A 196 3.65 -29.57 -2.22
C SER A 196 4.05 -30.45 -1.03
N ASN A 197 3.33 -31.56 -0.85
CA ASN A 197 3.64 -32.56 0.17
C ASN A 197 4.71 -33.54 -0.35
N LEU A 198 5.51 -34.09 0.56
CA LEU A 198 6.46 -35.13 0.22
C LEU A 198 5.76 -36.42 -0.23
N THR A 199 6.08 -36.90 -1.44
CA THR A 199 5.54 -38.14 -2.02
C THR A 199 6.55 -39.28 -1.98
N GLU A 200 7.81 -39.01 -2.34
CA GLU A 200 8.93 -39.95 -2.29
C GLU A 200 9.95 -39.52 -1.25
N SER A 201 10.65 -40.47 -0.62
CA SER A 201 11.64 -40.12 0.40
C SER A 201 12.81 -41.09 0.47
N TYR A 202 13.97 -40.56 0.84
CA TYR A 202 15.24 -41.28 0.88
C TYR A 202 15.86 -41.24 2.29
N TRP A 203 15.04 -41.33 3.34
CA TRP A 203 15.46 -41.16 4.74
C TRP A 203 16.56 -42.14 5.18
N THR A 204 17.47 -41.65 6.01
CA THR A 204 18.43 -42.44 6.80
C THR A 204 18.64 -41.84 8.20
N PRO A 205 18.59 -42.64 9.28
CA PRO A 205 18.17 -44.04 9.31
C PRO A 205 16.67 -44.21 8.99
N GLN A 206 16.23 -45.46 8.78
CA GLN A 206 14.82 -45.83 8.72
C GLN A 206 14.35 -46.28 10.12
N PRO A 207 13.09 -46.01 10.53
CA PRO A 207 11.99 -45.40 9.76
C PRO A 207 12.12 -43.87 9.60
N PRO A 208 11.31 -43.23 8.72
CA PRO A 208 11.30 -41.79 8.54
C PRO A 208 11.07 -41.02 9.86
N PRO A 209 11.72 -39.87 10.05
CA PRO A 209 11.51 -39.05 11.24
C PRO A 209 10.11 -38.41 11.23
N THR A 210 9.52 -38.27 12.42
CA THR A 210 8.30 -37.50 12.62
C THR A 210 8.52 -36.04 12.23
N ALA A 211 7.60 -35.47 11.44
CA ALA A 211 7.67 -34.08 11.01
C ALA A 211 7.29 -33.13 12.16
N THR A 212 8.28 -32.69 12.93
CA THR A 212 8.12 -31.74 14.03
C THR A 212 8.56 -30.35 13.60
N ASN A 213 7.77 -29.32 13.89
CA ASN A 213 8.11 -27.92 13.56
C ASN A 213 9.52 -27.56 14.05
N GLY A 214 10.29 -26.85 13.22
CA GLY A 214 11.70 -26.53 13.47
C GLY A 214 12.69 -27.62 13.01
N GLN A 215 12.20 -28.70 12.40
CA GLN A 215 13.04 -29.68 11.69
C GLN A 215 13.11 -29.38 10.19
N CYS A 216 14.32 -29.47 9.65
CA CYS A 216 14.64 -29.30 8.24
C CYS A 216 15.43 -30.50 7.74
N VAL A 217 15.46 -30.68 6.42
CA VAL A 217 16.08 -31.87 5.81
C VAL A 217 17.35 -31.52 5.08
N MET A 218 18.43 -32.23 5.41
CA MET A 218 19.70 -32.15 4.70
C MET A 218 19.99 -33.44 3.95
N SER A 219 20.68 -33.32 2.81
CA SER A 219 21.24 -34.48 2.11
C SER A 219 22.51 -34.96 2.80
N VAL A 220 22.69 -36.27 2.89
CA VAL A 220 23.91 -36.93 3.38
C VAL A 220 24.44 -37.92 2.32
N GLN A 221 25.49 -38.67 2.65
CA GLN A 221 26.08 -39.67 1.77
C GLN A 221 25.05 -40.63 1.15
N ASN A 222 25.34 -41.11 -0.07
CA ASN A 222 24.54 -42.09 -0.81
C ASN A 222 23.10 -41.64 -1.09
N ASP A 223 22.93 -40.36 -1.40
CA ASP A 223 21.63 -39.76 -1.77
C ASP A 223 20.55 -39.91 -0.68
N LYS A 224 20.98 -40.06 0.58
CA LYS A 224 20.07 -40.23 1.71
C LYS A 224 19.80 -38.90 2.40
N TRP A 225 18.71 -38.85 3.15
CA TRP A 225 18.23 -37.64 3.80
C TRP A 225 18.18 -37.81 5.31
N ARG A 226 18.52 -36.76 6.05
CA ARG A 226 18.39 -36.73 7.50
C ARG A 226 17.65 -35.47 7.93
N SER A 227 16.75 -35.64 8.89
CA SER A 227 16.13 -34.54 9.61
C SER A 227 17.07 -34.03 10.69
N VAL A 228 17.33 -32.73 10.71
CA VAL A 228 18.04 -32.04 11.78
C VAL A 228 17.37 -30.70 12.07
N SER A 229 17.74 -30.06 13.19
CA SER A 229 17.22 -28.72 13.51
C SER A 229 17.53 -27.73 12.38
N CYS A 230 16.54 -26.94 11.96
CA CYS A 230 16.72 -25.87 10.95
C CYS A 230 17.79 -24.85 11.37
N ALA A 231 18.04 -24.71 12.69
CA ALA A 231 19.06 -23.83 13.25
C ALA A 231 20.51 -24.35 13.06
N GLN A 232 20.70 -25.60 12.60
CA GLN A 232 22.04 -26.07 12.25
C GLN A 232 22.56 -25.36 11.01
N LYS A 233 23.85 -25.06 11.02
CA LYS A 233 24.54 -24.49 9.87
C LYS A 233 24.99 -25.62 8.96
N GLN A 234 24.57 -25.57 7.69
CA GLN A 234 24.94 -26.54 6.67
C GLN A 234 25.33 -25.81 5.38
N ARG A 235 25.82 -26.58 4.41
CA ARG A 235 25.92 -26.14 3.02
C ARG A 235 24.52 -26.10 2.41
N TRP A 236 24.35 -25.58 1.21
CA TRP A 236 23.03 -25.51 0.59
C TRP A 236 23.08 -25.57 -0.93
N MET A 237 21.92 -25.82 -1.54
CA MET A 237 21.76 -25.86 -2.98
C MET A 237 20.59 -25.00 -3.41
N CYS A 238 20.79 -24.20 -4.45
CA CYS A 238 19.75 -23.38 -5.05
C CYS A 238 19.34 -23.92 -6.42
N LYS A 239 18.09 -23.64 -6.81
CA LYS A 239 17.46 -23.99 -8.09
C LYS A 239 16.73 -22.77 -8.65
N MET A 240 16.86 -22.56 -9.95
CA MET A 240 16.03 -21.62 -10.72
C MET A 240 15.64 -22.24 -12.06
N LYS A 241 14.66 -21.63 -12.75
CA LYS A 241 14.32 -22.02 -14.11
C LYS A 241 15.41 -21.57 -15.08
N ALA A 242 15.75 -22.43 -16.03
CA ALA A 242 16.66 -22.07 -17.11
C ALA A 242 15.95 -21.13 -18.11
N LEU A 243 16.69 -20.20 -18.70
CA LEU A 243 16.17 -19.39 -19.79
C LEU A 243 15.99 -20.25 -21.05
N SER A 244 14.89 -20.00 -21.77
CA SER A 244 14.76 -20.45 -23.15
C SER A 244 15.64 -19.54 -24.01
N VAL A 245 16.78 -20.06 -24.45
CA VAL A 245 17.77 -19.38 -25.29
C VAL A 245 17.66 -19.89 -26.71
#